data_AF-A0A6J5VKZ6-F1
#
_entry.id   AF-A0A6J5VKZ6-F1
#
_cell.length_a   1.000
_cell.length_b   1.000
_cell.length_c   1.000
_cell.angle_alpha   90.00
_cell.angle_beta   90.00
_cell.angle_gamma   90.00
#
_symmetry.space_group_name_H-M   'P 1'
#
loop_
_entity.id
_entity.type
_entity.pdbx_description
1 polymer ?
#
loop_
_entity_poly.entity_id
_entity_poly.type
_entity_poly.pdbx_seq_one_letter_code
_entity_poly.pdbx_strand_id
1 'polypeptide(L)' 'MEEMTCPVTGCMIWSPIIKNEKFSRYLSDFRELNLLGKGAFGCAYKCQHKIDQNFYAIKMVPIGGLNKMSFETVIK' A
#
# COMPACT_ATOMS: atom_id res chain seq x y z
N MET A 1 -13.45 -12.46 8.95
CA MET A 1 -13.60 -12.17 7.51
C MET A 1 -13.83 -13.53 6.89
N GLU A 2 -15.06 -13.82 6.48
CA GLU A 2 -15.51 -15.18 6.17
C GLU A 2 -15.22 -15.53 4.70
N GLU A 3 -15.01 -16.82 4.44
CA GLU A 3 -14.85 -17.35 3.09
C GLU A 3 -16.17 -17.26 2.34
N MET A 4 -16.11 -16.88 1.06
CA MET A 4 -17.30 -16.79 0.22
C MET A 4 -17.38 -18.02 -0.68
N THR A 5 -18.42 -18.81 -0.48
CA THR A 5 -18.76 -19.96 -1.30
C THR A 5 -20.00 -19.66 -2.15
N CYS A 6 -20.06 -20.29 -3.32
CA CYS A 6 -21.24 -20.24 -4.18
C CYS A 6 -22.39 -21.00 -3.49
N PRO A 7 -23.56 -20.37 -3.24
CA PRO A 7 -24.67 -21.06 -2.60
C PRO A 7 -25.33 -22.14 -3.49
N VAL A 8 -25.05 -22.13 -4.81
CA VAL A 8 -25.63 -23.08 -5.78
C VAL A 8 -24.73 -24.29 -6.02
N THR A 9 -23.42 -24.09 -6.12
CA THR A 9 -22.47 -25.15 -6.47
C THR A 9 -21.60 -25.59 -5.30
N GLY A 10 -21.60 -24.85 -4.20
CA GLY A 10 -20.69 -25.06 -3.06
C GLY A 10 -19.22 -24.72 -3.37
N CYS A 11 -18.90 -24.33 -4.62
CA CYS A 11 -17.53 -24.00 -5.00
C CYS A 11 -17.06 -22.75 -4.26
N MET A 12 -15.80 -22.78 -3.81
CA MET A 12 -15.13 -21.62 -3.21
C MET A 12 -14.96 -20.54 -4.28
N ILE A 13 -15.67 -19.41 -4.12
CA ILE A 13 -15.54 -18.26 -5.02
C ILE A 13 -14.33 -17.42 -4.58
N TRP A 14 -14.15 -17.28 -3.27
CA TRP A 14 -13.05 -16.51 -2.71
C TRP A 14 -12.69 -17.05 -1.33
N SER A 15 -11.43 -17.47 -1.17
CA SER A 15 -10.80 -17.53 0.13
C SER A 15 -9.99 -16.24 0.34
N PRO A 16 -10.02 -15.66 1.55
CA PRO A 16 -9.03 -14.68 1.92
C PRO A 16 -7.67 -15.38 1.89
N ILE A 17 -6.86 -15.06 0.88
CA ILE A 17 -5.45 -15.47 0.83
C ILE A 17 -4.70 -14.66 1.90
N ILE A 18 -4.94 -14.98 3.17
CA ILE A 18 -4.07 -14.52 4.25
C ILE A 18 -2.94 -15.55 4.30
N LYS A 19 -2.05 -15.47 3.30
CA LYS A 19 -0.72 -16.06 3.43
C LYS A 19 -0.04 -15.29 4.55
N ASN A 20 0.03 -15.94 5.71
CA ASN A 20 0.69 -15.44 6.89
C ASN A 20 2.21 -15.40 6.65
N GLU A 21 2.69 -14.38 5.95
CA GLU A 21 4.02 -13.82 6.14
C GLU A 21 3.90 -12.30 6.09
N LYS A 22 4.21 -11.64 7.20
CA LYS A 22 4.07 -10.20 7.45
C LYS A 22 5.11 -9.39 6.65
N PHE A 23 5.13 -9.52 5.33
CA PHE A 23 5.99 -8.71 4.48
C PHE A 23 5.14 -7.69 3.74
N SER A 24 5.51 -6.42 3.91
CA SER A 24 4.93 -5.32 3.16
C SER A 24 5.27 -5.52 1.67
N ARG A 25 4.25 -5.68 0.80
CA ARG A 25 4.45 -5.76 -0.66
C ARG A 25 5.32 -4.60 -1.17
N TYR A 26 5.12 -3.44 -0.58
CA TYR A 26 5.92 -2.26 -0.88
C TYR A 26 7.42 -2.52 -0.66
N LEU A 27 7.80 -3.05 0.51
CA LEU A 27 9.19 -3.33 0.85
C LEU A 27 9.75 -4.55 0.10
N SER A 28 8.92 -5.54 -0.22
CA SER A 28 9.34 -6.73 -0.97
C SER A 28 9.62 -6.39 -2.43
N ASP A 29 8.76 -5.61 -3.07
CA ASP A 29 8.77 -5.47 -4.53
C ASP A 29 9.47 -4.19 -4.98
N PHE A 30 9.62 -3.19 -4.11
CA PHE A 30 10.15 -1.88 -4.47
C PHE A 30 11.35 -1.47 -3.63
N ARG A 31 12.23 -0.65 -4.24
CA ARG A 31 13.26 0.13 -3.57
C ARG A 31 12.80 1.59 -3.57
N GLU A 32 12.56 2.15 -2.38
CA GLU A 32 12.30 3.58 -2.21
C GLU A 32 13.56 4.39 -2.57
N LEU A 33 13.40 5.51 -3.30
CA LEU A 33 14.51 6.36 -3.73
C LEU A 33 14.39 7.78 -3.17
N ASN A 34 13.35 8.50 -3.55
CA ASN A 34 13.18 9.91 -3.17
C ASN A 34 11.72 10.22 -2.85
N LEU A 35 11.49 11.05 -1.84
CA LEU A 35 10.19 11.68 -1.61
C LEU A 35 9.88 12.65 -2.75
N LEU A 36 8.75 12.48 -3.42
CA LEU A 36 8.26 13.38 -4.47
C LEU A 36 7.35 14.48 -3.91
N GLY A 37 6.60 14.18 -2.84
CA GLY A 37 5.74 15.16 -2.20
C GLY A 37 4.94 14.60 -1.03
N LYS A 38 4.48 15.48 -0.15
CA LYS A 38 3.57 15.19 0.96
C LYS A 38 2.25 15.94 0.74
N GLY A 39 1.14 15.32 1.13
CA GLY A 39 -0.18 15.92 1.10
C GLY A 39 -1.04 15.42 2.25
N ALA A 40 -2.26 15.93 2.36
CA ALA A 40 -3.14 15.67 3.50
C ALA A 40 -3.41 14.19 3.79
N PHE A 41 -3.38 13.35 2.75
CA PHE A 41 -3.70 11.94 2.84
C PHE A 41 -2.48 11.02 2.77
N GLY A 42 -1.26 11.55 2.68
CA GLY A 42 -0.12 10.68 2.40
C GLY A 42 1.13 11.35 1.86
N CYS A 43 2.10 10.49 1.56
CA CYS A 43 3.35 10.85 0.91
C CYS A 43 3.48 10.07 -0.41
N ALA A 44 4.04 10.69 -1.44
CA ALA A 44 4.36 10.05 -2.70
C ALA A 44 5.88 9.91 -2.85
N TYR A 45 6.36 8.72 -3.18
CA TYR A 45 7.78 8.43 -3.34
C TYR A 45 8.09 7.91 -4.74
N LYS A 46 9.23 8.32 -5.29
CA LYS A 46 9.86 7.66 -6.43
C LYS A 46 10.43 6.35 -5.94
N CYS A 47 10.01 5.27 -6.57
CA CYS A 47 10.44 3.91 -6.24
C CYS A 47 10.89 3.21 -7.52
N GLN A 48 11.83 2.28 -7.40
CA GLN A 48 12.18 1.36 -8.47
C GLN A 48 11.59 -0.02 -8.13
N HIS A 49 10.85 -0.62 -9.06
CA HIS A 49 10.37 -1.98 -8.88
C HIS A 49 11.50 -2.96 -9.19
N LYS A 50 11.74 -3.91 -8.30
CA LYS A 50 12.97 -4.74 -8.30
C LYS A 50 13.05 -5.72 -9.46
N ILE A 51 11.91 -6.13 -10.02
CA ILE A 51 11.85 -7.15 -11.08
C ILE A 51 11.93 -6.50 -12.46
N ASP A 52 11.08 -5.50 -12.72
CA ASP A 52 11.04 -4.85 -14.05
C ASP A 52 12.05 -3.69 -14.19
N GLN A 53 12.69 -3.29 -13.09
CA GLN A 53 13.68 -2.20 -13.00
C GLN A 53 13.16 -0.81 -13.38
N ASN A 54 11.85 -0.65 -13.58
CA ASN A 54 11.20 0.61 -13.93
C ASN A 54 10.96 1.50 -12.71
N PHE A 55 10.78 2.80 -12.97
CA PHE A 55 10.50 3.80 -11.94
C PHE A 55 9.01 4.12 -11.87
N TYR A 56 8.48 4.14 -10.65
CA TYR A 56 7.09 4.44 -10.36
C TYR A 56 6.97 5.49 -9.25
N ALA A 57 5.90 6.29 -9.28
CA ALA A 57 5.47 7.09 -8.14
C ALA A 57 4.49 6.28 -7.29
N ILE A 58 4.84 5.99 -6.04
CA ILE A 58 3.99 5.23 -5.11
C ILE A 58 3.46 6.17 -4.04
N LYS A 59 2.12 6.24 -3.90
CA LYS A 59 1.45 7.05 -2.88
C LYS A 59 1.09 6.19 -1.67
N MET A 60 1.71 6.47 -0.54
CA MET A 60 1.42 5.84 0.75
C MET A 60 0.31 6.62 1.47
N VAL A 61 -0.81 5.94 1.75
CA VAL A 61 -1.97 6.50 2.46
C VAL A 61 -2.14 5.74 3.78
N PRO A 62 -1.91 6.38 4.94
CA PRO A 62 -2.16 5.76 6.23
C PRO A 62 -3.65 5.42 6.40
N ILE A 63 -3.95 4.18 6.76
CA ILE A 63 -5.32 3.74 7.09
C ILE A 63 -5.40 3.62 8.60
N GLY A 64 -6.29 4.41 9.21
CA GLY A 64 -6.39 4.57 10.67
C GLY A 64 -5.58 5.76 11.21
N GLY A 65 -6.05 6.39 12.28
CA GLY A 65 -5.50 7.64 12.85
C GLY A 65 -4.10 7.55 13.47
N LEU A 66 -3.33 6.51 13.17
CA LEU A 66 -2.01 6.22 13.74
C LEU A 66 -0.88 7.07 13.16
N ASN A 67 -1.15 7.93 12.18
CA ASN A 67 -0.20 8.93 11.71
C ASN A 67 -0.89 10.30 11.65
N LYS A 68 -0.81 11.06 12.75
CA LYS A 68 -1.02 12.51 12.71
C LYS A 68 0.15 13.11 11.94
N MET A 69 0.01 13.25 10.62
CA MET A 69 0.88 14.17 9.88
C MET A 69 0.57 15.58 10.39
N SER A 70 1.54 16.20 11.06
CA SER A 70 1.47 17.61 11.43
C SER A 70 1.58 18.45 10.16
N PHE A 71 0.55 19.23 9.88
CA PHE A 71 0.60 20.25 8.84
C PHE A 71 1.43 21.43 9.36
N GLU A 72 2.61 21.67 8.80
CA GLU A 72 3.27 22.96 8.92
C GLU A 72 2.79 23.82 7.76
N THR A 73 1.93 24.79 8.06
CA THR A 73 1.59 25.85 7.11
C THR A 73 2.85 26.68 6.89
N VAL A 74 3.43 26.61 5.69
CA VAL A 74 4.43 27.59 5.27
C VAL A 74 3.69 28.89 4.97
N ILE A 75 3.60 29.77 5.98
CA ILE A 75 3.16 31.15 5.78
C ILE A 75 4.28 31.84 5.00
N LYS A 76 3.95 32.40 3.84
CA LYS A 76 4.83 33.19 2.99
C LYS A 76 4.51 34.67 3.15
#